data_AF-A0A448YWB3-F1
#
_entry.id   AF-A0A448YWB3-F1
#
_cell.length_a   1.000
_cell.length_b   1.000
_cell.length_c   1.000
_cell.angle_alpha   90.00
_cell.angle_beta   90.00
_cell.angle_gamma   90.00
#
_symmetry.space_group_name_H-M   'P 1'
#
loop_
_entity.id
_entity.type
_entity.pdbx_description
1 polymer ?
#
loop_
_entity_poly.entity_id
_entity_poly.type
_entity_poly.pdbx_seq_one_letter_code
_entity_poly.pdbx_strand_id
1 'polypeptide(L)'
;MKTAAILALIAGTASAFTTSNVNSSPRSATLSAAVDDMVGAVDLRGKEFFFDPLGLAETYSPFLPWFREAELRHGRTAMLAVIGFIATDFVRIPGEMYSFDAIPKTINAHDILIEQGPMIQLGMWVGLFDLIVTAPACAATMNGEREAGDFGWTKWAPKDQEAFDAKRASELLNGRLAMCAVGGIATQSVLTGNGFPYLF
;
A
#
# COMPACT_ATOMS: atom_id res chain seq x y z
N MET A 1 74.63 35.68 -25.57
CA MET A 1 73.22 35.51 -25.17
C MET A 1 72.58 34.49 -26.11
N LYS A 2 72.07 33.37 -25.60
CA LYS A 2 71.41 32.21 -26.28
C LYS A 2 72.11 30.86 -26.03
N THR A 3 72.14 30.34 -24.80
CA THR A 3 72.38 28.90 -24.51
C THR A 3 72.01 28.55 -23.05
N ALA A 4 70.85 28.99 -22.55
CA ALA A 4 70.48 28.76 -21.14
C ALA A 4 68.99 28.37 -20.92
N ALA A 5 68.33 27.74 -21.89
CA ALA A 5 66.88 27.52 -21.82
C ALA A 5 66.40 26.08 -22.11
N ILE A 6 67.26 25.07 -22.07
CA ILE A 6 66.85 23.68 -22.44
C ILE A 6 66.97 22.68 -21.28
N LEU A 7 67.54 23.04 -20.13
CA LEU A 7 67.79 22.08 -19.03
C LEU A 7 66.77 22.12 -17.86
N ALA A 8 65.59 22.71 -18.04
CA ALA A 8 64.59 22.88 -16.97
C ALA A 8 63.27 22.10 -17.19
N LEU A 9 63.28 21.04 -18.02
CA LEU A 9 62.07 20.32 -18.42
C LEU A 9 62.01 18.84 -18.00
N ILE A 10 62.94 18.37 -17.16
CA ILE A 10 62.98 16.95 -16.72
C ILE A 10 62.71 16.78 -15.21
N ALA A 11 62.48 17.86 -14.46
CA ALA A 11 62.15 17.81 -13.03
C ALA A 11 60.66 18.06 -12.75
N GLY A 12 59.78 17.34 -13.46
CA GLY A 12 58.33 17.37 -13.27
C GLY A 12 57.81 16.01 -12.80
N THR A 13 57.73 15.85 -11.49
CA THR A 13 57.02 14.82 -10.70
C THR A 13 56.18 13.79 -11.47
N ALA A 14 56.61 12.53 -11.38
CA ALA A 14 55.77 11.36 -11.61
C ALA A 14 54.68 11.28 -10.53
N SER A 15 53.46 11.73 -10.85
CA SER A 15 52.23 11.34 -10.14
C SER A 15 51.02 11.65 -11.01
N ALA A 16 50.80 10.82 -12.03
CA ALA A 16 49.67 10.98 -12.97
C ALA A 16 48.83 9.70 -13.13
N PHE A 17 48.80 8.86 -12.09
CA PHE A 17 47.82 7.79 -11.94
C PHE A 17 47.41 7.68 -10.46
N THR A 18 46.66 8.68 -10.00
CA THR A 18 45.84 8.54 -8.79
C THR A 18 44.42 8.26 -9.27
N THR A 19 43.83 7.17 -8.77
CA THR A 19 42.43 6.85 -8.95
C THR A 19 41.60 8.06 -8.50
N SER A 20 40.73 8.58 -9.35
CA SER A 20 39.67 9.48 -8.92
C SER A 20 38.86 8.73 -7.87
N ASN A 21 39.05 9.09 -6.60
CA ASN A 21 38.18 8.66 -5.53
C ASN A 21 36.83 9.29 -5.85
N VAL A 22 35.96 8.53 -6.52
CA VAL A 22 34.55 8.87 -6.65
C VAL A 22 34.05 8.86 -5.23
N ASN A 23 34.04 10.05 -4.62
CA ASN A 23 33.38 10.30 -3.36
C ASN A 23 31.90 10.03 -3.65
N SER A 24 31.50 8.78 -3.44
CA SER A 24 30.11 8.37 -3.41
C SER A 24 29.49 9.19 -2.28
N SER A 25 28.82 10.26 -2.67
CA SER A 25 27.95 10.99 -1.77
C SER A 25 27.06 9.95 -1.07
N PRO A 26 26.95 9.94 0.26
CA PRO A 26 26.08 9.00 0.94
C PRO A 26 24.62 9.40 0.63
N ARG A 27 24.09 8.92 -0.50
CA ARG A 27 22.66 9.04 -0.86
C ARG A 27 21.74 8.25 0.06
N SER A 28 22.30 7.48 1.00
CA SER A 28 21.55 6.63 1.91
C SER A 28 20.90 7.41 3.08
N ALA A 29 21.49 8.54 3.52
CA ALA A 29 20.97 9.25 4.70
C ALA A 29 19.69 10.05 4.44
N THR A 30 19.47 10.54 3.21
CA THR A 30 18.26 11.33 2.86
C THR A 30 17.06 10.47 2.49
N LEU A 31 17.25 9.19 2.16
CA LEU A 31 16.19 8.28 1.74
C LEU A 31 15.56 7.52 2.91
N SER A 32 16.36 7.15 3.92
CA SER A 32 15.85 6.64 5.21
C SER A 32 14.90 7.66 5.86
N ALA A 33 15.23 8.95 5.79
CA ALA A 33 14.43 10.02 6.38
C ALA A 33 13.02 10.15 5.77
N ALA A 34 12.84 9.84 4.48
CA ALA A 34 11.52 9.90 3.83
C ALA A 34 10.61 8.74 4.21
N VAL A 35 11.17 7.61 4.65
CA VAL A 35 10.43 6.45 5.17
C VAL A 35 10.12 6.64 6.66
N ASP A 36 11.04 7.24 7.40
CA ASP A 36 10.87 7.57 8.83
C ASP A 36 9.78 8.65 9.06
N ASP A 37 9.58 9.57 8.11
CA ASP A 37 8.55 10.61 8.19
C ASP A 37 7.14 10.08 7.84
N MET A 38 7.03 8.85 7.31
CA MET A 38 5.74 8.24 6.96
C MET A 38 5.16 7.46 8.14
N VAL A 39 3.96 7.86 8.58
CA VAL A 39 3.19 7.20 9.65
C VAL A 39 2.99 5.70 9.36
N GLY A 40 3.14 4.81 10.35
CA GLY A 40 2.78 3.39 10.22
C GLY A 40 3.91 2.38 10.36
N ALA A 41 5.12 2.83 10.68
CA ALA A 41 6.22 1.97 11.15
C ALA A 41 5.99 1.55 12.62
N VAL A 42 4.80 1.05 12.95
CA VAL A 42 4.44 0.63 14.31
C VAL A 42 3.96 -0.82 14.33
N ASP A 43 4.37 -1.57 15.34
CA ASP A 43 3.86 -2.91 15.66
C ASP A 43 2.50 -2.81 16.39
N LEU A 44 1.82 -3.94 16.55
CA LEU A 44 0.61 -4.13 17.36
C LEU A 44 0.73 -3.54 18.78
N ARG A 45 1.96 -3.48 19.30
CA ARG A 45 2.30 -2.95 20.63
C ARG A 45 2.57 -1.43 20.65
N GLY A 46 2.45 -0.76 19.50
CA GLY A 46 2.80 0.65 19.34
C GLY A 46 4.30 0.93 19.43
N LYS A 47 5.15 -0.10 19.26
CA LYS A 47 6.60 0.07 19.16
C LYS A 47 7.00 0.27 17.71
N GLU A 48 8.03 1.09 17.49
CA GLU A 48 8.61 1.28 16.16
C GLU A 48 9.06 -0.05 15.57
N PHE A 49 8.53 -0.38 14.39
CA PHE A 49 8.81 -1.62 13.68
C PHE A 49 8.94 -1.32 12.19
N PHE A 50 10.18 -1.26 11.73
CA PHE A 50 10.55 -1.05 10.34
C PHE A 50 10.59 -2.40 9.62
N PHE A 51 9.47 -2.77 9.01
CA PHE A 51 9.35 -4.02 8.26
C PHE A 51 9.66 -3.81 6.78
N ASP A 52 10.95 -3.91 6.41
CA ASP A 52 11.38 -3.97 5.01
C ASP A 52 12.52 -4.99 4.82
N PRO A 53 12.22 -6.31 4.83
CA PRO A 53 13.24 -7.34 4.65
C PRO A 53 13.80 -7.41 3.22
N LEU A 54 13.14 -6.77 2.25
CA LEU A 54 13.50 -6.81 0.83
C LEU A 54 14.14 -5.50 0.34
N GLY A 55 14.25 -4.48 1.20
CA GLY A 55 14.82 -3.18 0.85
C GLY A 55 14.02 -2.47 -0.25
N LEU A 56 12.71 -2.69 -0.34
CA LEU A 56 11.87 -2.11 -1.38
C LEU A 56 11.79 -0.58 -1.26
N ALA A 57 11.89 -0.06 -0.03
CA ALA A 57 11.90 1.37 0.21
C ALA A 57 13.18 2.04 -0.31
N GLU A 58 14.32 1.35 -0.23
CA GLU A 58 15.61 1.84 -0.71
C GLU A 58 15.76 1.68 -2.23
N THR A 59 15.33 0.53 -2.76
CA THR A 59 15.49 0.18 -4.18
C THR A 59 14.48 0.89 -5.08
N TYR A 60 13.26 1.11 -4.60
CA TYR A 60 12.14 1.72 -5.35
C TYR A 60 11.62 2.99 -4.66
N SER A 61 12.52 3.81 -4.13
CA SER A 61 12.21 5.09 -3.49
C SER A 61 11.16 5.97 -4.20
N PRO A 62 11.19 6.23 -5.52
CA PRO A 62 10.19 7.09 -6.15
C PRO A 62 8.78 6.49 -6.17
N PHE A 63 8.64 5.18 -5.91
CA PHE A 63 7.36 4.49 -5.84
C PHE A 63 6.80 4.38 -4.41
N LEU A 64 7.47 4.93 -3.40
CA LEU A 64 6.99 4.91 -2.02
C LEU A 64 5.57 5.49 -1.83
N PRO A 65 5.21 6.65 -2.42
CA PRO A 65 3.85 7.17 -2.34
C PRO A 65 2.82 6.24 -2.98
N TRP A 66 3.21 5.54 -4.05
CA TRP A 66 2.38 4.55 -4.72
C TRP A 66 2.17 3.30 -3.86
N PHE A 67 3.23 2.79 -3.21
CA PHE A 67 3.09 1.67 -2.28
C PHE A 67 2.18 2.01 -1.11
N ARG A 68 2.22 3.24 -0.61
CA ARG A 68 1.32 3.70 0.44
C ARG A 68 -0.14 3.77 -0.02
N GLU A 69 -0.40 4.33 -1.20
CA GLU A 69 -1.74 4.38 -1.78
C GLU A 69 -2.28 2.95 -2.00
N ALA A 70 -1.44 2.06 -2.52
CA ALA A 70 -1.79 0.66 -2.73
C ALA A 70 -2.12 -0.02 -1.40
N GLU A 71 -1.30 0.16 -0.36
CA GLU A 71 -1.54 -0.42 0.96
C GLU A 71 -2.89 0.03 1.55
N LEU A 72 -3.18 1.33 1.53
CA LEU A 72 -4.45 1.88 2.03
C LEU A 72 -5.65 1.35 1.24
N ARG A 73 -5.53 1.25 -0.09
CA ARG A 73 -6.58 0.70 -0.94
C ARG A 73 -6.88 -0.77 -0.64
N HIS A 74 -5.84 -1.60 -0.50
CA HIS A 74 -6.01 -3.00 -0.14
C HIS A 74 -6.57 -3.13 1.28
N GLY A 75 -6.13 -2.27 2.22
CA GLY A 75 -6.56 -2.31 3.61
C GLY A 75 -8.03 -1.99 3.76
N ARG A 76 -8.50 -0.91 3.10
CA ARG A 76 -9.92 -0.52 3.09
C ARG A 76 -10.81 -1.59 2.45
N THR A 77 -10.37 -2.14 1.31
CA THR A 77 -11.09 -3.24 0.64
C THR A 77 -11.17 -4.48 1.53
N ALA A 78 -10.07 -4.84 2.20
CA ALA A 78 -10.03 -5.98 3.11
C ALA A 78 -10.93 -5.77 4.34
N MET A 79 -10.92 -4.58 4.95
CA MET A 79 -11.79 -4.26 6.09
C MET A 79 -13.27 -4.41 5.74
N LEU A 80 -13.69 -3.90 4.56
CA LEU A 80 -15.07 -4.07 4.08
C LEU A 80 -15.38 -5.53 3.74
N ALA A 81 -14.42 -6.26 3.17
CA ALA A 81 -14.59 -7.67 2.84
C ALA A 81 -14.81 -8.53 4.10
N VAL A 82 -14.01 -8.37 5.17
CA VAL A 82 -14.19 -9.14 6.42
C VAL A 82 -15.61 -8.94 6.98
N ILE A 83 -16.06 -7.69 7.06
CA ILE A 83 -17.40 -7.37 7.57
C ILE A 83 -18.47 -7.96 6.64
N GLY A 84 -18.29 -7.83 5.32
CA GLY A 84 -19.21 -8.38 4.32
C GLY A 84 -19.34 -9.90 4.39
N PHE A 85 -18.23 -10.63 4.49
CA PHE A 85 -18.22 -12.09 4.60
C PHE A 85 -18.97 -12.57 5.86
N ILE A 86 -18.71 -11.95 7.01
CA ILE A 86 -19.37 -12.35 8.27
C ILE A 86 -20.84 -11.92 8.28
N ALA A 87 -21.16 -10.70 7.86
CA ALA A 87 -22.53 -10.19 7.91
C ALA A 87 -23.50 -10.95 6.98
N THR A 88 -23.02 -11.40 5.81
CA THR A 88 -23.83 -12.13 4.82
C THR A 88 -24.20 -13.55 5.26
N ASP A 89 -23.51 -14.11 6.26
CA ASP A 89 -23.92 -15.37 6.92
C ASP A 89 -25.16 -15.15 7.81
N PHE A 90 -25.39 -13.95 8.34
CA PHE A 90 -26.50 -13.66 9.27
C PHE A 90 -27.67 -12.91 8.63
N VAL A 91 -27.39 -11.92 7.78
CA VAL A 91 -28.40 -11.00 7.22
C VAL A 91 -28.23 -10.93 5.72
N ARG A 92 -29.35 -11.08 5.01
CA ARG A 92 -29.40 -10.93 3.55
C ARG A 92 -30.43 -9.90 3.12
N ILE A 93 -30.12 -9.26 2.00
CA ILE A 93 -30.98 -8.24 1.39
C ILE A 93 -32.25 -8.95 0.88
N PRO A 94 -33.45 -8.37 1.09
CA PRO A 94 -34.68 -8.96 0.58
C PRO A 94 -34.66 -9.03 -0.95
N GLY A 95 -34.73 -10.24 -1.49
CA GLY A 95 -34.81 -10.54 -2.91
C GLY A 95 -34.61 -12.04 -3.14
N GLU A 96 -35.35 -12.65 -4.07
CA GLU A 96 -35.30 -14.10 -4.30
C GLU A 96 -33.88 -14.57 -4.67
N MET A 97 -33.17 -13.77 -5.47
CA MET A 97 -31.77 -13.95 -5.89
C MET A 97 -30.77 -13.93 -4.73
N TYR A 98 -31.11 -13.24 -3.63
CA TYR A 98 -30.24 -13.07 -2.47
C TYR A 98 -30.70 -13.91 -1.26
N SER A 99 -31.74 -14.73 -1.42
CA SER A 99 -32.27 -15.56 -0.34
C SER A 99 -31.28 -16.66 0.08
N PHE A 100 -31.45 -17.18 1.30
CA PHE A 100 -30.65 -18.31 1.81
C PHE A 100 -30.78 -19.58 0.97
N ASP A 101 -31.88 -19.71 0.23
CA ASP A 101 -32.17 -20.85 -0.64
C ASP A 101 -31.41 -20.77 -1.97
N ALA A 102 -31.29 -19.57 -2.54
CA ALA A 102 -30.59 -19.34 -3.80
C ALA A 102 -29.05 -19.40 -3.66
N ILE A 103 -28.51 -19.03 -2.49
CA ILE A 103 -27.07 -19.03 -2.23
C ILE A 103 -26.83 -19.74 -0.89
N PRO A 104 -26.64 -21.06 -0.85
CA PRO A 104 -26.49 -21.78 0.42
C PRO A 104 -25.17 -21.46 1.14
N LYS A 105 -24.13 -21.03 0.42
CA LYS A 105 -22.83 -20.65 0.98
C LYS A 105 -22.34 -19.32 0.43
N THR A 106 -21.85 -18.46 1.32
CA THR A 106 -21.32 -17.12 0.98
C THR A 106 -20.14 -17.19 0.02
N ILE A 107 -19.38 -18.29 0.00
CA ILE A 107 -18.26 -18.47 -0.93
C ILE A 107 -18.69 -18.66 -2.39
N ASN A 108 -19.81 -19.34 -2.63
CA ASN A 108 -20.33 -19.56 -3.99
C ASN A 108 -21.15 -18.36 -4.49
N ALA A 109 -21.37 -17.35 -3.63
CA ALA A 109 -22.15 -16.16 -3.98
C ALA A 109 -21.55 -15.42 -5.18
N HIS A 110 -20.22 -15.40 -5.30
CA HIS A 110 -19.55 -14.70 -6.39
C HIS A 110 -19.94 -15.27 -7.77
N ASP A 111 -19.84 -16.58 -7.95
CA ASP A 111 -20.09 -17.21 -9.25
C ASP A 111 -21.58 -17.18 -9.62
N ILE A 112 -22.47 -17.43 -8.64
CA ILE A 112 -23.92 -17.37 -8.82
C ILE A 112 -24.38 -15.95 -9.20
N LEU A 113 -23.82 -14.92 -8.54
CA LEU A 113 -24.19 -13.52 -8.79
C LEU A 113 -23.54 -12.93 -10.05
N ILE A 114 -22.53 -13.59 -10.62
CA ILE A 114 -22.02 -13.25 -11.96
C ILE A 114 -23.02 -13.67 -13.02
N GLU A 115 -23.54 -14.90 -12.95
CA GLU A 115 -24.52 -15.40 -13.91
C GLU A 115 -25.81 -14.58 -13.91
N GLN A 116 -26.20 -14.07 -12.75
CA GLN A 116 -27.40 -13.25 -12.60
C GLN A 116 -27.19 -11.78 -13.02
N GLY A 117 -25.93 -11.30 -13.08
CA GLY A 117 -25.59 -9.92 -13.48
C GLY A 117 -25.31 -8.87 -12.38
N PRO A 118 -25.74 -9.00 -11.11
CA PRO A 118 -25.43 -8.00 -10.07
C PRO A 118 -23.94 -7.73 -9.88
N MET A 119 -23.09 -8.76 -10.00
CA MET A 119 -21.64 -8.60 -9.85
C MET A 119 -21.05 -7.77 -10.99
N ILE A 120 -21.58 -7.92 -12.22
CA ILE A 120 -21.13 -7.14 -13.38
C ILE A 120 -21.51 -5.67 -13.22
N GLN A 121 -22.71 -5.39 -12.69
CA GLN A 121 -23.12 -4.01 -12.40
C GLN A 121 -22.24 -3.37 -11.32
N LEU A 122 -21.89 -4.11 -10.26
CA LEU A 122 -20.98 -3.61 -9.22
C LEU A 122 -19.57 -3.37 -9.79
N GLY A 123 -19.04 -4.33 -10.55
CA GLY A 123 -17.74 -4.20 -11.22
C GLY A 123 -17.68 -3.01 -12.19
N MET A 124 -18.79 -2.73 -12.88
CA MET A 124 -18.90 -1.56 -13.76
C MET A 124 -18.78 -0.24 -12.98
N TRP A 125 -19.50 -0.09 -11.87
CA TRP A 125 -19.45 1.14 -11.07
C TRP A 125 -18.11 1.33 -10.36
N VAL A 126 -17.55 0.25 -9.80
CA VAL A 126 -16.22 0.28 -9.18
C VAL A 126 -15.13 0.59 -10.23
N GLY A 127 -15.20 -0.05 -11.40
CA GLY A 127 -14.27 0.21 -12.50
C GLY A 127 -14.38 1.64 -13.05
N LEU A 128 -15.60 2.18 -13.13
CA LEU A 128 -15.82 3.58 -13.52
C LEU A 128 -15.22 4.55 -12.50
N PHE A 129 -15.44 4.29 -11.20
CA PHE A 129 -14.86 5.10 -10.13
C PHE A 129 -13.33 5.06 -10.17
N ASP A 130 -12.74 3.90 -10.44
CA ASP A 130 -11.29 3.77 -10.58
C ASP A 130 -10.72 4.54 -11.76
N LEU A 131 -11.40 4.51 -12.90
CA LEU A 131 -10.93 5.18 -14.10
C LEU A 131 -11.07 6.69 -14.00
N ILE A 132 -12.15 7.19 -13.39
CA ILE A 132 -12.46 8.62 -13.33
C ILE A 132 -11.82 9.30 -12.11
N VAL A 133 -11.79 8.64 -10.95
CA VAL A 133 -11.38 9.26 -9.68
C VAL A 133 -10.03 8.75 -9.24
N THR A 134 -9.84 7.43 -9.18
CA THR A 134 -8.60 6.87 -8.61
C THR A 134 -7.39 7.04 -9.53
N ALA A 135 -7.53 6.86 -10.84
CA ALA A 135 -6.43 7.03 -11.79
C ALA A 135 -5.80 8.44 -11.78
N PRO A 136 -6.58 9.55 -11.89
CA PRO A 136 -6.00 10.89 -11.76
C PRO A 136 -5.53 11.19 -10.34
N ALA A 137 -6.17 10.64 -9.31
CA ALA A 137 -5.73 10.81 -7.92
C ALA A 137 -4.36 10.16 -7.65
N CYS A 138 -4.10 8.98 -8.22
CA CYS A 138 -2.80 8.34 -8.12
C CYS A 138 -1.73 9.10 -8.92
N ALA A 139 -2.07 9.62 -10.10
CA ALA A 139 -1.16 10.46 -10.87
C ALA A 139 -0.80 11.76 -10.11
N ALA A 140 -1.79 12.39 -9.46
CA ALA A 140 -1.58 13.56 -8.63
C ALA A 140 -0.71 13.27 -7.39
N THR A 141 -0.85 12.06 -6.79
CA THR A 141 0.01 11.62 -5.68
C THR A 141 1.44 11.37 -6.12
N MET A 142 1.66 10.81 -7.32
CA MET A 142 3.00 10.66 -7.89
C MET A 142 3.64 12.01 -8.24
N ASN A 143 2.83 13.01 -8.59
CA ASN A 143 3.27 14.38 -8.85
C ASN A 143 3.47 15.21 -7.56
N GLY A 144 3.14 14.66 -6.38
CA GLY A 144 3.29 15.33 -5.09
C GLY A 144 2.22 16.38 -4.78
N GLU A 145 1.16 16.47 -5.57
CA GLU A 145 0.06 17.44 -5.38
C GLU A 145 -0.96 16.98 -4.32
N ARG A 146 -0.91 15.69 -3.94
CA ARG A 146 -1.87 15.04 -3.02
C ARG A 146 -1.17 14.05 -2.09
N GLU A 147 -1.50 14.09 -0.80
CA GLU A 147 -1.08 13.03 0.13
C GLU A 147 -1.67 11.67 -0.26
N ALA A 148 -0.88 10.61 -0.06
CA ALA A 148 -1.32 9.26 -0.38
C ALA A 148 -2.56 8.87 0.46
N GLY A 149 -3.62 8.42 -0.22
CA GLY A 149 -4.86 7.93 0.35
C GLY A 149 -5.92 8.99 0.66
N ASP A 150 -5.68 10.27 0.34
CA ASP A 150 -6.61 11.36 0.59
C ASP A 150 -7.68 11.50 -0.52
N PHE A 151 -8.88 10.98 -0.26
CA PHE A 151 -10.05 11.13 -1.14
C PHE A 151 -10.98 12.28 -0.72
N GLY A 152 -10.53 13.20 0.14
CA GLY A 152 -11.32 14.34 0.60
C GLY A 152 -12.42 14.00 1.61
N TRP A 153 -12.37 12.81 2.23
CA TRP A 153 -13.34 12.35 3.25
C TRP A 153 -12.97 12.82 4.67
N THR A 154 -12.69 14.11 4.85
CA THR A 154 -12.16 14.68 6.10
C THR A 154 -13.23 15.28 7.03
N LYS A 155 -14.52 15.04 6.75
CA LYS A 155 -15.65 15.66 7.49
C LYS A 155 -15.65 15.38 9.00
N TRP A 156 -15.07 14.25 9.43
CA TRP A 156 -14.97 13.86 10.84
C TRP A 156 -13.53 13.71 11.33
N ALA A 157 -12.57 14.26 10.58
CA ALA A 157 -11.16 14.21 10.99
C ALA A 157 -10.89 15.16 12.16
N PRO A 158 -10.10 14.74 13.17
CA PRO A 158 -9.58 15.66 14.17
C PRO A 158 -8.64 16.67 13.49
N LYS A 159 -8.67 17.93 13.95
CA LYS A 159 -7.84 19.01 13.39
C LYS A 159 -6.41 18.99 13.93
N ASP A 160 -6.15 18.24 14.99
CA ASP A 160 -4.84 18.09 15.59
C ASP A 160 -4.01 17.05 14.82
N GLN A 161 -2.79 17.43 14.42
CA GLN A 161 -1.88 16.61 13.60
C GLN A 161 -1.55 15.28 14.27
N GLU A 162 -1.18 15.28 15.56
CA GLU A 162 -0.84 14.06 16.29
C GLU A 162 -2.04 13.10 16.42
N ALA A 163 -3.23 13.64 16.67
CA ALA A 163 -4.45 12.84 16.75
C ALA A 163 -4.82 12.27 15.37
N PHE A 164 -4.52 13.00 14.29
CA PHE A 164 -4.74 12.55 12.93
C PHE A 164 -3.77 11.43 12.53
N ASP A 165 -2.49 11.54 12.89
CA ASP A 165 -1.49 10.51 12.64
C ASP A 165 -1.76 9.23 13.47
N ALA A 166 -2.25 9.38 14.71
CA ALA A 166 -2.73 8.23 15.49
C ALA A 166 -3.93 7.51 14.82
N LYS A 167 -4.85 8.25 14.19
CA LYS A 167 -5.96 7.66 13.43
C LYS A 167 -5.48 6.96 12.17
N ARG A 168 -4.54 7.56 11.43
CA ARG A 168 -3.88 6.93 10.26
C ARG A 168 -3.18 5.62 10.65
N ALA A 169 -2.44 5.63 11.76
CA ALA A 169 -1.81 4.41 12.28
C ALA A 169 -2.84 3.34 12.64
N SER A 170 -3.95 3.72 13.27
CA SER A 170 -5.03 2.77 13.60
C SER A 170 -5.72 2.19 12.36
N GLU A 171 -5.89 2.99 11.30
CA GLU A 171 -6.42 2.52 10.02
C GLU A 171 -5.50 1.49 9.37
N LEU A 172 -4.19 1.77 9.34
CA LEU A 172 -3.19 0.87 8.78
C LEU A 172 -3.12 -0.46 9.53
N LEU A 173 -3.08 -0.42 10.87
CA LEU A 173 -3.02 -1.64 11.69
C LEU A 173 -4.27 -2.52 11.49
N ASN A 174 -5.46 -1.92 11.46
CA ASN A 174 -6.70 -2.65 11.18
C ASN A 174 -6.74 -3.17 9.73
N GLY A 175 -6.26 -2.40 8.77
CA GLY A 175 -6.16 -2.81 7.37
C GLY A 175 -5.22 -4.00 7.16
N ARG A 176 -4.02 -3.95 7.73
CA ARG A 176 -3.03 -5.06 7.69
C ARG A 176 -3.59 -6.33 8.31
N LEU A 177 -4.25 -6.22 9.48
CA LEU A 177 -4.91 -7.35 10.11
C LEU A 177 -6.05 -7.91 9.24
N ALA A 178 -6.87 -7.03 8.65
CA ALA A 178 -7.99 -7.44 7.80
C ALA A 178 -7.52 -8.18 6.54
N MET A 179 -6.41 -7.77 5.92
CA MET A 179 -5.83 -8.48 4.76
C MET A 179 -5.52 -9.94 5.10
N CYS A 180 -4.90 -10.20 6.26
CA CYS A 180 -4.64 -11.56 6.72
C CYS A 180 -5.95 -12.31 7.07
N ALA A 181 -6.92 -11.62 7.66
CA ALA A 181 -8.21 -12.21 8.05
C ALA A 181 -9.02 -12.69 6.83
N VAL A 182 -9.11 -11.90 5.75
CA VAL A 182 -9.83 -12.31 4.52
C VAL A 182 -9.19 -13.57 3.92
N GLY A 183 -7.85 -13.64 3.87
CA GLY A 183 -7.15 -14.82 3.36
C GLY A 183 -7.43 -16.07 4.19
N GLY A 184 -7.52 -15.93 5.52
CA GLY A 184 -7.89 -17.02 6.42
C GLY A 184 -9.35 -17.47 6.24
N ILE A 185 -10.29 -16.52 6.26
CA ILE A 185 -11.74 -16.79 6.12
C ILE A 185 -12.03 -17.46 4.78
N ALA A 186 -11.50 -16.93 3.68
CA ALA A 186 -11.72 -17.50 2.35
C ALA A 186 -11.18 -18.94 2.27
N THR A 187 -9.95 -19.18 2.72
CA THR A 187 -9.33 -20.51 2.67
C THR A 187 -10.08 -21.53 3.54
N GLN A 188 -10.45 -21.13 4.77
CA GLN A 188 -11.19 -22.00 5.67
C GLN A 188 -12.60 -22.29 5.15
N SER A 189 -13.28 -21.31 4.57
CA SER A 189 -14.61 -21.49 3.99
C SER A 189 -14.60 -22.47 2.80
N VAL A 190 -13.56 -22.48 1.96
CA VAL A 190 -13.38 -23.52 0.92
C VAL A 190 -13.19 -24.91 1.55
N LEU A 191 -12.34 -25.00 2.58
CA LEU A 191 -11.91 -26.28 3.15
C LEU A 191 -12.98 -26.95 4.02
N THR A 192 -13.65 -26.20 4.90
CA THR A 192 -14.65 -26.74 5.83
C THR A 192 -16.05 -26.67 5.23
N GLY A 193 -16.31 -25.71 4.34
CA GLY A 193 -17.63 -25.52 3.75
C GLY A 193 -18.70 -25.07 4.75
N ASN A 194 -18.31 -24.67 5.96
CA ASN A 194 -19.22 -24.19 7.01
C ASN A 194 -19.25 -22.65 7.02
N GLY A 195 -20.35 -22.07 7.52
CA GLY A 195 -20.44 -20.63 7.81
C GLY A 195 -19.69 -20.26 9.09
N PHE A 196 -19.74 -18.99 9.50
CA PHE A 196 -19.13 -18.51 10.75
C PHE A 196 -19.47 -19.42 11.96
N PRO A 197 -18.51 -19.91 12.76
CA PRO A 197 -17.11 -19.50 12.91
C PRO A 197 -16.09 -20.19 11.99
N TYR A 198 -16.51 -20.75 10.85
CA TYR A 198 -15.65 -21.46 9.88
C TYR A 198 -14.87 -22.65 10.46
N LEU A 199 -15.33 -23.17 11.61
CA LEU A 199 -14.85 -24.37 12.26
C LEU A 199 -15.66 -25.60 11.82
N PHE A 200 -15.10 -26.78 12.07
CA PHE A 200 -15.69 -28.10 11.79
C PHE A 200 -17.15 -28.23 12.22
#